data_AF-A0A7K1XVD8-F1
#
_entry.id   AF-A0A7K1XVD8-F1
#
_cell.length_a   1.000
_cell.length_b   1.000
_cell.length_c   1.000
_cell.angle_alpha   90.00
_cell.angle_beta   90.00
_cell.angle_gamma   90.00
#
_symmetry.space_group_name_H-M   'P 1'
#
loop_
_entity.id
_entity.type
_entity.pdbx_description
1 polymer ?
#
loop_
_entity_poly.entity_id
_entity_poly.type
_entity_poly.pdbx_seq_one_letter_code
_entity_poly.pdbx_strand_id
1 'polypeptide(L)' 'MLLFDKADVYDDIDSGIITERQKRIKILNDKGKDEASIHIECYTGGRSENIYVVQAQTINLVNGNRRSGTVN' A
#
# COMPACT_ATOMS: atom_id res chain seq x y z
N MET A 1 5.32 12.06 -4.77
CA MET A 1 6.43 11.96 -3.78
C MET A 1 6.17 10.80 -2.83
N LEU A 2 7.10 9.84 -2.77
CA LEU A 2 7.04 8.67 -1.89
C LEU A 2 7.53 9.02 -0.48
N LEU A 3 6.74 8.71 0.55
CA LEU A 3 7.15 8.83 1.96
C LEU A 3 7.89 7.57 2.41
N PHE A 4 7.34 6.40 2.09
CA PHE A 4 8.01 5.11 2.27
C PHE A 4 7.38 4.04 1.38
N ASP A 5 8.20 3.05 1.00
CA ASP A 5 7.82 1.76 0.43
C ASP A 5 8.66 0.73 1.18
N LYS A 6 8.03 -0.09 2.00
CA LYS A 6 8.69 -1.15 2.77
C LYS A 6 8.00 -2.49 2.54
N ALA A 7 8.79 -3.54 2.62
CA ALA A 7 8.30 -4.91 2.57
C ALA A 7 8.86 -5.69 3.76
N ASP A 8 7.97 -6.36 4.48
CA ASP A 8 8.31 -7.32 5.52
C ASP A 8 8.08 -8.73 4.92
N VAL A 9 9.09 -9.60 4.98
CA VAL A 9 9.07 -10.94 4.37
C VAL A 9 9.30 -11.99 5.45
N TYR A 10 8.44 -13.01 5.49
CA TYR A 10 8.51 -14.07 6.48
C TYR A 10 7.99 -15.40 5.93
N ASP A 11 8.48 -16.48 6.52
CA ASP A 11 8.03 -17.84 6.23
C ASP A 11 6.69 -18.11 6.91
N ASP A 12 5.79 -18.78 6.19
CA ASP A 12 4.54 -19.29 6.73
C ASP A 12 4.71 -20.72 7.26
N ILE A 13 3.80 -21.14 8.13
CA ILE A 13 3.78 -22.47 8.77
C ILE A 13 3.75 -23.58 7.70
N ASP A 14 3.09 -23.32 6.55
CA ASP A 14 2.98 -24.25 5.43
C ASP A 14 4.14 -24.13 4.42
N SER A 15 5.29 -23.57 4.82
CA SER A 15 6.46 -23.32 3.95
C SER A 15 6.19 -22.39 2.76
N GLY A 16 5.17 -21.53 2.89
CA GLY A 16 4.92 -20.41 1.97
C GLY A 16 5.80 -19.21 2.33
N ILE A 17 5.98 -18.29 1.37
CA ILE A 17 6.61 -16.99 1.63
C ILE A 17 5.50 -15.94 1.66
N ILE A 18 5.38 -15.22 2.77
CA ILE A 18 4.45 -14.08 2.88
C ILE A 18 5.24 -12.79 2.74
N THR A 19 4.73 -11.88 1.92
CA THR A 19 5.26 -10.53 1.76
C THR A 19 4.17 -9.51 2.12
N GLU A 20 4.39 -8.76 3.19
CA GLU A 20 3.55 -7.62 3.55
C GLU A 20 4.19 -6.33 3.02
N ARG A 21 3.53 -5.65 2.09
CA ARG A 21 4.04 -4.40 1.48
C ARG A 21 3.26 -3.19 1.96
N GLN A 22 3.95 -2.20 2.51
CA GLN A 22 3.36 -0.96 2.96
C GLN A 22 3.93 0.21 2.16
N LYS A 23 3.05 0.90 1.42
CA LYS A 23 3.38 2.12 0.67
C LYS A 23 2.64 3.31 1.25
N ARG A 24 3.36 4.41 1.46
CA ARG A 24 2.77 5.72 1.75
C ARG A 24 3.33 6.77 0.83
N ILE A 25 2.43 7.58 0.29
CA ILE A 25 2.70 8.70 -0.59
C ILE A 25 2.22 9.99 0.07
N LYS A 26 2.86 11.11 -0.26
CA LYS A 26 2.40 12.44 0.13
C LYS A 26 2.03 13.24 -1.10
N ILE A 27 0.79 13.70 -1.14
CA ILE A 27 0.30 14.62 -2.16
C ILE A 27 0.20 16.00 -1.52
N LEU A 28 0.97 16.96 -2.07
CA LEU A 28 1.06 18.32 -1.51
C LEU A 28 0.11 19.30 -2.21
N ASN A 29 -0.36 18.98 -3.41
CA ASN A 29 -1.28 19.80 -4.20
C ASN A 29 -2.00 18.95 -5.27
N ASP A 30 -2.98 19.55 -5.95
CA ASP A 30 -3.78 18.87 -6.97
C ASP A 30 -3.01 18.38 -8.19
N LYS A 31 -1.86 19.01 -8.51
CA LYS A 31 -1.01 18.59 -9.63
C LYS A 31 -0.26 17.28 -9.36
N GLY A 32 -0.24 16.81 -8.12
CA GLY A 32 0.38 15.55 -7.72
C GLY A 32 -0.63 14.41 -7.49
N LYS A 33 -1.89 14.56 -7.94
CA LYS A 33 -2.92 13.52 -7.73
C LYS A 33 -2.61 12.20 -8.43
N ASP A 34 -1.90 12.22 -9.55
CA ASP A 34 -1.54 11.00 -10.29
C ASP A 34 -0.57 10.11 -9.50
N GLU A 35 0.20 10.70 -8.57
CA GLU A 35 1.04 9.97 -7.63
C GLU A 35 0.21 9.09 -6.67
N ALA A 36 -1.11 9.30 -6.59
CA ALA A 36 -2.05 8.46 -5.86
C ALA A 36 -2.26 7.07 -6.48
N SER A 37 -1.91 6.90 -7.75
CA SER A 37 -2.06 5.62 -8.44
C SER A 37 -0.99 4.64 -7.98
N ILE A 38 -1.35 3.73 -7.08
CA ILE A 38 -0.45 2.69 -6.58
C ILE A 38 -0.73 1.39 -7.33
N HIS A 39 0.31 0.88 -7.98
CA HIS A 39 0.28 -0.43 -8.63
C HIS A 39 1.06 -1.44 -7.78
N ILE A 40 0.41 -2.56 -7.46
CA ILE A 40 1.01 -3.74 -6.83
C ILE A 40 0.94 -4.86 -7.85
N GLU A 41 2.10 -5.25 -8.38
CA GLU A 41 2.21 -6.41 -9.27
C GLU A 41 2.08 -7.69 -8.45
N CYS A 42 1.32 -8.64 -8.96
CA CYS A 42 1.22 -10.00 -8.44
C CYS A 42 1.17 -10.95 -9.64
N TYR A 43 2.10 -11.92 -9.67
CA TYR A 43 2.24 -12.83 -10.80
C TYR A 43 1.43 -14.09 -10.53
N THR A 44 0.16 -14.08 -10.93
CA THR A 44 -0.74 -15.23 -10.74
C THR A 44 -0.71 -16.18 -11.95
N GLY A 45 -0.81 -17.49 -11.69
CA GLY A 45 -0.88 -18.55 -12.72
C GLY A 45 0.42 -19.35 -12.89
N GLY A 46 0.44 -20.60 -12.42
CA GLY A 46 1.61 -21.50 -12.47
C GLY A 46 2.79 -21.09 -11.58
N ARG A 47 2.74 -19.89 -11.00
CA ARG A 47 3.61 -19.37 -9.93
C ARG A 47 2.68 -18.91 -8.80
N SER A 48 2.95 -19.42 -7.60
CA SER A 48 2.01 -19.49 -6.46
C SER A 48 1.94 -18.18 -5.66
N GLU A 49 1.67 -17.05 -6.32
CA GLU A 49 1.44 -15.77 -5.63
C GLU A 49 -0.05 -15.47 -5.55
N ASN A 50 -0.52 -15.03 -4.38
CA ASN A 50 -1.89 -14.59 -4.17
C ASN A 50 -1.89 -13.29 -3.35
N ILE A 51 -2.78 -12.35 -3.69
CA ILE A 51 -3.07 -11.19 -2.84
C ILE A 51 -4.19 -11.58 -1.88
N TYR A 52 -3.86 -11.66 -0.59
CA TYR A 52 -4.83 -12.03 0.45
C TYR A 52 -5.68 -10.83 0.91
N VAL A 53 -5.04 -9.69 1.13
CA VAL A 53 -5.68 -8.50 1.70
C VAL A 53 -5.11 -7.25 1.06
N VAL A 54 -5.99 -6.31 0.71
CA VAL A 54 -5.63 -4.93 0.34
C VAL A 54 -6.38 -4.00 1.28
N GLN A 55 -5.66 -3.08 1.91
CA GLN A 55 -6.25 -2.04 2.76
C GLN A 55 -5.66 -0.69 2.39
N ALA A 56 -6.50 0.33 2.36
CA ALA A 56 -6.10 1.70 2.04
C ALA A 56 -6.68 2.69 3.05
N GLN A 57 -5.88 3.68 3.39
CA GLN A 57 -6.28 4.79 4.26
C GLN A 57 -5.76 6.10 3.70
N THR A 58 -6.61 7.12 3.75
CA THR A 58 -6.22 8.50 3.44
C THR A 58 -6.12 9.30 4.73
N ILE A 59 -5.08 10.14 4.83
CA ILE A 59 -4.91 11.08 5.94
C ILE A 59 -4.82 12.48 5.37
N ASN A 60 -5.83 13.29 5.66
CA ASN A 60 -5.87 14.69 5.27
C ASN A 60 -5.48 15.58 6.44
N LEU A 61 -4.65 16.59 6.17
CA LEU A 61 -4.34 17.64 7.13
C LEU A 61 -5.24 18.84 6.82
N VAL A 62 -6.21 19.11 7.68
CA VAL A 62 -7.08 20.29 7.58
C VAL A 62 -6.71 21.24 8.71
N ASN A 63 -6.10 22.39 8.38
CA ASN A 63 -5.65 23.39 9.35
C ASN A 63 -4.73 22.80 10.46
N GLY A 64 -3.83 21.89 10.09
CA GLY A 64 -2.93 21.20 11.02
C GLY A 64 -3.53 19.99 11.74
N ASN A 65 -4.85 19.78 11.65
CA ASN A 65 -5.53 18.64 12.26
C ASN A 65 -5.58 17.44 11.30
N ARG A 66 -5.31 16.24 11.81
CA ARG A 66 -5.40 14.99 11.05
C ARG A 66 -6.84 14.50 10.99
N ARG A 67 -7.34 14.27 9.78
CA ARG A 67 -8.56 13.48 9.52
C ARG A 67 -8.18 12.22 8.76
N SER A 68 -8.63 11.08 9.26
CA SER A 68 -8.42 9.78 8.61
C SER A 68 -9.71 9.26 8.00
N GLY A 69 -9.63 8.65 6.82
CA GLY A 69 -10.72 7.93 6.18
C GLY A 69 -10.23 6.59 5.63
N THR A 70 -10.94 5.52 5.96
CA THR A 70 -10.68 4.16 5.42
C THR A 70 -11.43 4.01 4.10
N VAL A 71 -10.76 3.43 3.10
CA VAL A 71 -11.39 3.07 1.82
C VAL A 71 -11.40 1.54 1.77
N ASN A 72 -12.59 0.96 1.68
CA ASN A 72 -12.81 -0.48 1.53
C ASN A 72 -12.93 -0.83 0.05
#